data_AF-A0A7R9LS69-F1
#
_entry.id   AF-A0A7R9LS69-F1
#
_cell.length_a   1.000
_cell.length_b   1.000
_cell.length_c   1.000
_cell.angle_alpha   90.00
_cell.angle_beta   90.00
_cell.angle_gamma   90.00
#
_symmetry.space_group_name_H-M   'P 1'
#
loop_
_entity.id
_entity.type
_entity.pdbx_description
1 polymer ?
#
loop_
_entity_poly.entity_id
_entity_poly.type
_entity_poly.pdbx_seq_one_letter_code
_entity_poly.pdbx_strand_id
1 'polypeptide(L)'
;MTGSNSGIGEAIVKLFALLGAQVVITGRKETEIRKVSQEVLRLSPKGLKTLEVVADVTKTKDLEKLMSSTIKRFRKLDVLVNNPGIGVMATIRDKDFITNF
;
A
#
# COMPACT_ATOMS: atom_id res chain seq x y z
N MET A 1 3.53 2.36 3.37
CA MET A 1 2.07 2.30 3.52
C MET A 1 1.57 1.04 2.83
N THR A 2 0.95 0.12 3.54
CA THR A 2 0.27 -1.02 2.88
C THR A 2 -1.14 -0.60 2.42
N GLY A 3 -1.66 -1.17 1.33
CA GLY A 3 -2.98 -0.80 0.79
C GLY A 3 -3.06 0.66 0.34
N SER A 4 -2.00 1.14 -0.31
CA SER A 4 -1.87 2.53 -0.74
C SER A 4 -2.40 2.79 -2.16
N ASN A 5 -2.97 1.77 -2.79
CA ASN A 5 -3.51 1.81 -4.15
C ASN A 5 -4.94 2.38 -4.22
N SER A 6 -5.56 2.73 -3.08
CA SER A 6 -6.88 3.35 -3.03
C SER A 6 -7.16 4.07 -1.70
N GLY A 7 -8.25 4.85 -1.67
CA GLY A 7 -8.87 5.38 -0.46
C GLY A 7 -7.94 6.21 0.43
N ILE A 8 -7.99 5.96 1.74
CA ILE A 8 -7.15 6.66 2.73
C ILE A 8 -5.66 6.43 2.47
N GLY A 9 -5.28 5.22 2.06
CA GLY A 9 -3.89 4.90 1.76
C GLY A 9 -3.33 5.69 0.59
N GLU A 10 -4.13 5.85 -0.47
CA GLU A 10 -3.80 6.70 -1.62
C GLU A 10 -3.66 8.18 -1.22
N ALA A 11 -4.57 8.71 -0.41
CA ALA A 11 -4.50 10.08 0.06
C ALA A 11 -3.23 10.35 0.89
N ILE A 12 -2.88 9.43 1.79
CA ILE A 12 -1.68 9.54 2.63
C ILE A 12 -0.40 9.51 1.80
N VAL A 13 -0.25 8.57 0.86
CA VAL A 13 0.99 8.50 0.05
C VAL A 13 1.17 9.70 -0.87
N LYS A 14 0.08 10.28 -1.38
CA LYS A 14 0.11 11.54 -2.15
C LYS A 14 0.58 12.71 -1.28
N LEU A 15 0.05 12.84 -0.07
CA LEU A 15 0.49 13.88 0.87
C LEU A 15 1.95 13.71 1.27
N PHE A 16 2.38 12.48 1.59
CA PHE A 16 3.77 12.21 1.96
C PHE A 16 4.72 12.54 0.80
N ALA A 17 4.34 12.19 -0.42
CA ALA A 17 5.10 12.53 -1.61
C ALA A 17 5.19 14.05 -1.84
N LEU A 18 4.10 14.80 -1.66
CA LEU A 18 4.09 16.27 -1.71
C LEU A 18 5.08 16.88 -0.70
N LEU A 19 5.22 16.25 0.46
CA LEU A 19 6.17 16.64 1.52
C LEU A 19 7.61 16.16 1.25
N GLY A 20 7.87 15.55 0.08
CA GLY A 20 9.20 15.10 -0.33
C GLY A 20 9.61 13.71 0.15
N ALA A 21 8.68 12.93 0.71
CA ALA A 21 8.96 11.56 1.12
C ALA A 21 9.09 10.63 -0.09
N GLN A 22 9.99 9.64 0.02
CA GLN A 22 10.01 8.50 -0.87
C GLN A 22 8.96 7.49 -0.41
N VAL A 23 8.02 7.14 -1.29
CA VAL A 23 6.90 6.26 -0.94
C VAL A 23 6.92 4.97 -1.77
N VAL A 24 6.43 3.90 -1.14
CA VAL A 24 6.14 2.62 -1.78
C VAL A 24 4.64 2.55 -2.03
N ILE A 25 4.24 2.26 -3.27
CA ILE A 25 2.85 2.01 -3.63
C ILE A 25 2.63 0.50 -3.72
N THR A 26 1.68 -0.01 -2.94
CA THR A 26 1.41 -1.45 -2.88
C THR A 26 -0.08 -1.76 -2.74
N GLY A 27 -0.46 -2.92 -3.28
CA GLY A 27 -1.81 -3.46 -3.32
C GLY A 27 -1.84 -4.76 -4.13
N ARG A 28 -3.03 -5.31 -4.38
CA ARG A 28 -3.19 -6.59 -5.09
C ARG A 28 -3.33 -6.43 -6.61
N LYS A 29 -3.74 -5.25 -7.08
CA LYS A 29 -3.99 -4.97 -8.50
C LYS A 29 -2.96 -4.00 -9.04
N GLU A 30 -2.18 -4.47 -9.99
CA GLU A 30 -1.10 -3.69 -10.60
C GLU A 30 -1.60 -2.41 -11.29
N THR A 31 -2.77 -2.45 -11.93
CA THR A 31 -3.37 -1.30 -12.61
C THR A 31 -3.66 -0.14 -11.66
N GLU A 32 -4.19 -0.43 -10.46
CA GLU A 32 -4.46 0.57 -9.42
C GLU A 32 -3.15 1.14 -8.84
N ILE A 33 -2.15 0.28 -8.62
CA ILE A 33 -0.81 0.70 -8.18
C ILE A 33 -0.19 1.67 -9.17
N ARG A 34 -0.17 1.32 -10.46
CA ARG A 34 0.40 2.16 -11.52
C ARG A 34 -0.31 3.51 -11.61
N LYS A 35 -1.65 3.53 -11.50
CA LYS A 35 -2.43 4.78 -11.48
C LYS A 35 -1.95 5.72 -10.35
N VAL A 36 -1.88 5.20 -9.12
CA VAL A 36 -1.46 6.01 -7.96
C VAL A 36 0.00 6.44 -8.09
N SER A 37 0.90 5.58 -8.56
CA SER A 37 2.30 5.94 -8.79
C SER A 37 2.48 7.07 -9.81
N GLN A 38 1.69 7.10 -10.89
CA GLN A 38 1.73 8.21 -11.85
C GLN A 38 1.23 9.52 -11.23
N GLU A 39 0.20 9.46 -10.40
CA GLU A 39 -0.29 10.63 -9.66
C GLU A 39 0.74 11.14 -8.67
N VAL A 40 1.37 10.24 -7.91
CA VAL A 40 2.45 10.57 -6.97
C VAL A 40 3.64 11.18 -7.71
N LEU A 41 4.04 10.64 -8.87
CA LEU A 41 5.13 11.17 -9.67
C LEU A 41 4.89 12.63 -10.07
N ARG A 42 3.65 12.97 -10.45
CA ARG A 42 3.26 14.35 -10.82
C ARG A 42 3.26 15.30 -9.62
N LEU A 43 2.90 14.82 -8.44
CA LEU A 43 2.80 15.63 -7.22
C LEU A 43 4.15 15.80 -6.50
N SER A 44 5.06 14.84 -6.64
CA SER A 44 6.31 14.82 -5.90
C SER A 44 7.23 15.98 -6.30
N PRO A 45 7.79 16.73 -5.33
CA PRO A 45 8.85 17.69 -5.61
C PRO A 45 10.01 16.97 -6.32
N LYS A 46 10.52 17.55 -7.41
CA LYS A 46 11.63 16.98 -8.22
C LYS A 46 11.31 15.64 -8.90
N GLY A 47 10.04 15.24 -9.00
CA GLY A 47 9.65 14.02 -9.72
C GLY A 47 10.17 12.73 -9.08
N LEU A 48 10.15 12.65 -7.75
CA LEU A 48 10.54 11.43 -7.04
C LEU A 48 9.72 10.23 -7.54
N LYS A 49 10.42 9.22 -8.05
CA LYS A 49 9.80 7.97 -8.49
C LYS A 49 9.45 7.11 -7.29
N THR A 50 8.23 6.58 -7.30
CA THR A 50 7.77 5.58 -6.33
C THR A 50 8.45 4.23 -6.55
N LEU A 51 8.39 3.37 -5.53
CA LEU A 51 8.56 1.92 -5.71
C LEU A 51 7.19 1.27 -5.80
N GLU A 52 6.92 0.54 -6.87
CA GLU A 52 5.69 -0.24 -7.06
C GLU A 52 5.90 -1.69 -6.63
N VAL A 53 5.03 -2.20 -5.76
CA VAL A 53 5.09 -3.61 -5.34
C VAL A 53 3.69 -4.20 -5.27
N VAL A 54 3.37 -5.15 -6.15
CA VAL A 54 2.20 -6.00 -5.99
C VAL A 54 2.43 -6.94 -4.81
N ALA A 55 1.55 -6.87 -3.81
CA ALA A 55 1.61 -7.69 -2.61
C ALA A 55 0.21 -7.89 -2.02
N ASP A 56 -0.08 -9.13 -1.61
CA ASP A 56 -1.15 -9.46 -0.71
C ASP A 56 -0.62 -9.53 0.73
N VAL A 57 -1.06 -8.62 1.58
CA VAL A 57 -0.56 -8.52 2.96
C VAL A 57 -0.95 -9.70 3.85
N THR A 58 -1.87 -10.56 3.40
CA THR A 58 -2.22 -11.80 4.10
C THR A 58 -1.20 -12.92 3.85
N LYS A 59 -0.27 -12.73 2.91
CA LYS A 59 0.74 -13.73 2.51
C LYS A 59 2.13 -13.31 2.97
N THR A 60 2.74 -14.11 3.83
CA THR A 60 4.08 -13.84 4.38
C THR A 60 5.13 -13.62 3.28
N LYS A 61 5.11 -14.43 2.21
CA LYS A 61 6.05 -14.29 1.08
C LYS A 61 5.96 -12.94 0.38
N ASP A 62 4.75 -12.38 0.28
CA ASP A 62 4.54 -11.07 -0.36
C ASP A 62 5.05 -9.95 0.55
N LEU A 63 4.89 -10.08 1.87
CA LEU A 63 5.44 -9.15 2.85
C LEU A 63 6.98 -9.17 2.85
N GLU A 64 7.59 -10.34 2.78
CA GLU A 64 9.06 -10.49 2.66
C GLU A 64 9.57 -9.83 1.37
N LYS A 65 8.89 -10.05 0.24
CA LYS A 65 9.20 -9.38 -1.03
C LYS A 65 9.04 -7.86 -0.94
N LEU A 66 7.96 -7.37 -0.31
CA LEU A 66 7.70 -5.95 -0.12
C LEU A 66 8.81 -5.29 0.70
N MET A 67 9.17 -5.88 1.83
CA MET A 67 10.22 -5.38 2.71
C MET A 67 11.59 -5.42 2.05
N SER A 68 11.98 -6.56 1.47
CA SER A 68 13.27 -6.70 0.79
C SER A 68 13.41 -5.73 -0.39
N SER A 69 12.36 -5.55 -1.20
CA SER A 69 12.35 -4.58 -2.31
C SER A 69 12.47 -3.14 -1.81
N THR A 70 11.77 -2.80 -0.74
CA THR A 70 11.81 -1.47 -0.10
C THR A 70 13.21 -1.15 0.39
N ILE A 71 13.82 -2.04 1.18
CA ILE A 71 15.17 -1.86 1.71
C ILE A 71 16.21 -1.88 0.58
N LYS A 72 16.07 -2.74 -0.43
CA LYS A 72 16.96 -2.74 -1.61
C LYS A 72 16.94 -1.39 -2.33
N ARG A 73 15.76 -0.78 -2.48
CA ARG A 73 15.57 0.48 -3.22
C ARG A 73 15.99 1.71 -2.42
N PHE A 74 15.55 1.81 -1.17
CA PHE A 74 15.67 3.02 -0.36
C PHE A 74 16.68 2.90 0.78
N ARG A 75 17.29 1.71 0.96
CA ARG A 75 18.33 1.38 1.96
C ARG A 75 17.85 1.41 3.41
N LYS A 76 16.70 2.04 3.69
CA LYS A 76 16.07 2.13 4.99
C LYS A 76 14.54 2.17 4.87
N LEU A 77 13.87 1.98 6.00
CA LEU A 77 12.44 2.24 6.16
C LEU A 77 12.26 3.10 7.43
N ASP A 78 11.83 4.34 7.26
CA ASP A 78 11.62 5.25 8.39
C ASP A 78 10.22 5.11 9.00
N VAL A 79 9.20 4.84 8.16
CA VAL A 79 7.79 4.79 8.58
C VAL A 79 7.07 3.62 7.92
N LEU A 80 6.44 2.77 8.74
CA LEU A 80 5.50 1.74 8.31
C LEU A 80 4.09 2.09 8.81
N VAL A 81 3.11 2.05 7.90
CA VAL A 81 1.70 2.22 8.23
C VAL A 81 0.94 1.01 7.71
N ASN A 82 0.35 0.25 8.64
CA ASN A 82 -0.45 -0.95 8.39
C ASN A 82 -1.91 -0.54 8.19
N ASN A 83 -2.32 -0.35 6.94
CA ASN A 83 -3.61 0.25 6.59
C ASN A 83 -4.64 -0.65 5.86
N PRO A 84 -4.30 -1.78 5.20
CA PRO A 84 -5.30 -2.62 4.53
C PRO A 84 -6.40 -3.03 5.48
N GLY A 85 -7.64 -2.87 5.03
CA GLY A 85 -8.82 -3.28 5.75
C GLY A 85 -9.90 -3.70 4.76
N ILE A 86 -10.61 -4.75 5.10
CA ILE A 86 -11.87 -5.16 4.47
C ILE A 86 -12.89 -5.32 5.58
N GLY A 87 -14.15 -5.01 5.28
CA GLY A 87 -15.25 -5.17 6.22
C GLY A 87 -16.39 -5.93 5.54
N VAL A 88 -17.03 -6.81 6.30
CA VAL A 88 -18.26 -7.49 5.91
C VAL A 88 -19.31 -7.15 6.97
N MET A 89 -20.51 -6.77 6.53
CA MET A 89 -21.63 -6.54 7.44
C MET A 89 -22.38 -7.86 7.64
N ALA A 90 -22.38 -8.37 8.86
CA ALA A 90 -23.14 -9.53 9.28
C ALA A 90 -23.63 -9.37 10.72
N THR A 91 -24.64 -10.15 11.10
CA THR A 91 -25.07 -10.21 12.50
C THR A 91 -24.08 -11.02 13.33
N ILE A 92 -23.84 -10.64 14.58
CA ILE A 92 -23.02 -11.42 15.52
C ILE A 92 -23.59 -12.83 15.78
N ARG A 93 -24.85 -13.07 15.40
CA ARG A 93 -25.54 -14.38 15.51
C ARG A 93 -25.33 -15.26 14.27
N ASP A 94 -24.70 -14.75 13.23
CA ASP A 94 -24.44 -15.51 12.01
C ASP A 94 -23.34 -16.53 12.30
N LYS A 95 -23.73 -17.80 12.30
CA LYS A 95 -22.82 -18.92 12.63
C LYS A 95 -21.81 -19.18 11.53
N ASP A 96 -22.12 -18.77 10.30
CA ASP A 96 -21.30 -19.04 9.13
C ASP A 96 -20.34 -17.88 8.83
N PHE A 97 -20.43 -16.78 9.59
CA PHE A 97 -19.61 -15.58 9.40
C PHE A 97 -18.11 -15.86 9.42
N ILE A 98 -17.61 -16.55 10.47
CA ILE A 98 -16.18 -16.83 10.62
C ILE A 98 -15.66 -17.77 9.53
N THR A 99 -16.47 -18.72 9.09
CA THR A 99 -16.09 -19.69 8.05
C THR A 99 -16.06 -19.11 6.64
N ASN A 100 -16.77 -18.00 6.41
CA ASN A 100 -16.86 -17.35 5.10
C ASN A 100 -15.98 -16.10 4.97
N PHE A 101 -15.23 -15.74 6.03
CA PHE A 101 -14.35 -14.58 6.08
C PHE A 101 -12.89 -14.96 5.82
#